data_AF-A0A3D3AEK9-F1
#
_entry.id   AF-A0A3D3AEK9-F1
#
_cell.length_a   1.000
_cell.length_b   1.000
_cell.length_c   1.000
_cell.angle_alpha   90.00
_cell.angle_beta   90.00
_cell.angle_gamma   90.00
#
_symmetry.space_group_name_H-M   'P 1'
#
loop_
_entity.id
_entity.type
_entity.pdbx_description
1 polymer ?
#
loop_
_entity_poly.entity_id
_entity_poly.type
_entity_poly.pdbx_seq_one_letter_code
_entity_poly.pdbx_strand_id
1 'polypeptide(L)'
;MEFNNSYYEHDNNKSAWNLSWRNKKNNYEGIEIDVDAVTGDILRFSKWDYSKNDNSKIPKYTKEAALKAAEDFLLKLEPNKYKEVKFLNGSKFSNDSDLYSAYYTFAFSRQINGINFSQNGMTVNVNKNTLDISEYELSWDNNAKFPDKNNAISKDKAQDIYKNKLGLELSCQLINKNEGELVPMLVYSFKDKNGVIDALTGEVLENNNYEILKRYAMDEKFRSAGGGGTKEVLTPEETASLEKNSKLIKQDEAVQILKKYLPINEKYTLQSANLYTDRNNSNPTWFISYYFNSKEGYGSMRGEVDALTKEVLSFYIEGNEFYP
;
A
#
# COMPACT_ATOMS: atom_id res chain seq x y z
N MET A 1 -11.68 -10.99 22.44
CA MET A 1 -10.82 -9.77 22.52
C MET A 1 -11.77 -8.57 22.41
N GLU A 2 -11.34 -7.33 22.20
CA GLU A 2 -12.24 -6.30 21.67
C GLU A 2 -12.11 -6.26 20.16
N PHE A 3 -13.24 -6.41 19.47
CA PHE A 3 -13.31 -6.33 18.02
C PHE A 3 -13.80 -4.95 17.59
N ASN A 4 -13.11 -4.34 16.64
CA ASN A 4 -13.47 -3.10 15.98
C ASN A 4 -13.32 -3.27 14.46
N ASN A 5 -14.12 -2.51 13.70
CA ASN A 5 -13.96 -2.43 12.26
C ASN A 5 -14.13 -1.00 11.77
N SER A 6 -13.37 -0.64 10.74
CA SER A 6 -13.56 0.62 10.04
C SER A 6 -13.53 0.37 8.53
N TYR A 7 -14.18 1.25 7.80
CA TYR A 7 -14.18 1.25 6.33
C TYR A 7 -13.52 2.52 5.85
N TYR A 8 -12.64 2.41 4.86
CA TYR A 8 -11.97 3.57 4.30
C TYR A 8 -11.79 3.45 2.79
N GLU A 9 -11.87 4.59 2.14
CA GLU A 9 -11.56 4.79 0.74
C GLU A 9 -10.23 5.52 0.60
N HIS A 10 -9.38 5.01 -0.28
CA HIS A 10 -8.17 5.64 -0.75
C HIS A 10 -8.39 6.24 -2.14
N ASP A 11 -7.51 7.16 -2.52
CA ASP A 11 -7.44 7.71 -3.86
C ASP A 11 -7.38 6.58 -4.93
N ASN A 12 -8.05 6.79 -6.07
CA ASN A 12 -8.20 5.84 -7.19
C ASN A 12 -9.28 4.73 -7.04
N ASN A 13 -10.30 4.93 -6.21
CA ASN A 13 -11.41 3.99 -5.95
C ASN A 13 -10.95 2.66 -5.34
N LYS A 14 -9.90 2.69 -4.50
CA LYS A 14 -9.55 1.54 -3.68
C LYS A 14 -10.25 1.69 -2.34
N SER A 15 -11.02 0.69 -1.94
CA SER A 15 -11.75 0.68 -0.67
C SER A 15 -11.39 -0.56 0.13
N ALA A 16 -11.22 -0.42 1.43
CA ALA A 16 -10.85 -1.54 2.29
C ALA A 16 -11.56 -1.48 3.64
N TRP A 17 -11.73 -2.67 4.22
CA TRP A 17 -12.15 -2.86 5.61
C TRP A 17 -10.92 -3.11 6.47
N ASN A 18 -10.74 -2.33 7.52
CA ASN A 18 -9.82 -2.65 8.60
C ASN A 18 -10.60 -3.40 9.69
N LEU A 19 -10.11 -4.57 10.05
CA LEU A 19 -10.64 -5.43 11.11
C LEU A 19 -9.59 -5.53 12.21
N SER A 20 -9.94 -5.18 13.45
CA SER A 20 -8.98 -5.14 14.54
C SER A 20 -9.51 -5.87 15.78
N TRP A 21 -8.68 -6.79 16.30
CA TRP A 21 -8.88 -7.44 17.58
C TRP A 21 -7.79 -6.97 18.54
N ARG A 22 -8.15 -6.35 19.65
CA ARG A 22 -7.19 -5.84 20.64
C ARG A 22 -7.56 -6.27 22.04
N ASN A 23 -6.57 -6.44 22.92
CA ASN A 23 -6.86 -6.74 24.31
C ASN A 23 -7.46 -5.50 25.02
N LYS A 24 -8.61 -5.69 25.69
CA LYS A 24 -9.38 -4.64 26.39
C LYS A 24 -8.61 -3.99 27.54
N LYS A 25 -7.69 -4.72 28.17
CA LYS A 25 -6.98 -4.28 29.38
C LYS A 25 -5.68 -3.56 29.06
N ASN A 26 -5.00 -3.94 27.98
CA ASN A 26 -3.76 -3.34 27.52
C ASN A 26 -3.64 -3.52 26.01
N ASN A 27 -3.08 -2.54 25.30
CA ASN A 27 -2.86 -2.64 23.85
C ASN A 27 -1.64 -3.52 23.48
N TYR A 28 -1.21 -4.43 24.38
CA TYR A 28 0.04 -5.17 24.19
C TYR A 28 -0.07 -6.32 23.20
N GLU A 29 -1.25 -6.90 23.06
CA GLU A 29 -1.52 -7.91 22.04
C GLU A 29 -2.68 -7.48 21.14
N GLY A 30 -2.57 -7.83 19.87
CA GLY A 30 -3.62 -7.56 18.91
C GLY A 30 -3.35 -8.14 17.53
N ILE A 31 -4.41 -8.14 16.75
CA ILE A 31 -4.43 -8.53 15.35
C ILE A 31 -5.13 -7.42 14.58
N GLU A 32 -4.61 -7.07 13.43
CA GLU A 32 -5.18 -6.10 12.50
C GLU A 32 -5.08 -6.64 11.09
N ILE A 33 -6.19 -6.56 10.35
CA ILE A 33 -6.32 -7.10 9.00
C ILE A 33 -6.98 -6.05 8.12
N ASP A 34 -6.34 -5.71 7.02
CA ASP A 34 -6.95 -4.90 5.97
C ASP A 34 -7.41 -5.82 4.83
N VAL A 35 -8.67 -5.69 4.43
CA VAL A 35 -9.31 -6.51 3.40
C VAL A 35 -9.84 -5.60 2.30
N ASP A 36 -9.47 -5.86 1.05
CA ASP A 36 -10.03 -5.15 -0.10
C ASP A 36 -11.55 -5.36 -0.13
N ALA A 37 -12.31 -4.26 -0.09
CA ALA A 37 -13.76 -4.33 0.06
C ALA A 37 -14.48 -4.81 -1.23
N VAL A 38 -13.77 -4.90 -2.36
CA VAL A 38 -14.30 -5.36 -3.65
C VAL A 38 -13.89 -6.79 -3.93
N THR A 39 -12.60 -7.12 -3.79
CA THR A 39 -12.07 -8.45 -4.14
C THR A 39 -12.12 -9.43 -2.97
N GLY A 40 -12.12 -8.94 -1.74
CA GLY A 40 -11.96 -9.74 -0.53
C GLY A 40 -10.52 -10.19 -0.28
N ASP A 41 -9.54 -9.69 -1.06
CA ASP A 41 -8.13 -9.99 -0.84
C ASP A 41 -7.67 -9.43 0.51
N ILE A 42 -6.89 -10.21 1.26
CA ILE A 42 -6.20 -9.67 2.45
C ILE A 42 -5.05 -8.80 1.94
N LEU A 43 -5.18 -7.49 2.13
CA LEU A 43 -4.16 -6.51 1.75
C LEU A 43 -3.04 -6.46 2.77
N ARG A 44 -3.41 -6.56 4.05
CA ARG A 44 -2.48 -6.53 5.16
C ARG A 44 -2.96 -7.43 6.28
N PHE A 45 -2.02 -8.08 6.94
CA PHE A 45 -2.22 -8.73 8.22
C PHE A 45 -1.09 -8.31 9.15
N SER A 46 -1.40 -7.94 10.39
CA SER A 46 -0.44 -7.64 11.43
C SER A 46 -0.88 -8.28 12.73
N LYS A 47 0.03 -8.98 13.39
CA LYS A 47 -0.16 -9.59 14.71
C LYS A 47 1.02 -9.18 15.58
N TRP A 48 0.71 -8.60 16.73
CA TRP A 48 1.70 -8.20 17.72
C TRP A 48 1.33 -8.75 19.10
N ASP A 49 2.36 -9.05 19.87
CA ASP A 49 2.28 -9.40 21.29
C ASP A 49 3.55 -8.91 21.99
N TYR A 50 3.50 -7.67 22.48
CA TYR A 50 4.62 -7.02 23.16
C TYR A 50 4.90 -7.62 24.55
N SER A 51 4.00 -8.45 25.10
CA SER A 51 4.23 -9.15 26.37
C SER A 51 5.25 -10.28 26.24
N LYS A 52 5.42 -10.79 25.01
CA LYS A 52 6.33 -11.89 24.67
C LYS A 52 7.57 -11.43 23.91
N ASN A 53 8.08 -10.22 24.17
CA ASN A 53 9.31 -9.72 23.56
C ASN A 53 10.53 -10.59 23.93
N ASP A 54 10.66 -11.72 23.26
CA ASP A 54 11.87 -12.53 23.22
C ASP A 54 12.85 -11.87 22.25
N ASN A 55 13.56 -10.88 22.77
CA ASN A 55 14.63 -10.18 22.07
C ASN A 55 15.91 -11.05 21.99
N SER A 56 15.80 -12.38 22.01
CA SER A 56 16.94 -13.26 21.79
C SER A 56 17.61 -12.89 20.47
N LYS A 57 18.84 -12.40 20.59
CA LYS A 57 19.69 -12.03 19.45
C LYS A 57 20.14 -13.24 18.65
N ILE A 58 19.96 -14.45 19.18
CA ILE A 58 20.32 -15.71 18.53
C ILE A 58 19.03 -16.35 18.00
N PRO A 59 18.88 -16.49 16.67
CA PRO A 59 17.75 -17.16 16.05
C PRO A 59 17.67 -18.64 16.47
N LYS A 60 16.51 -19.10 16.94
CA LYS A 60 16.26 -20.54 17.19
C LYS A 60 16.08 -21.32 15.88
N TYR A 61 15.49 -20.69 14.87
CA TYR A 61 15.24 -21.28 13.55
C TYR A 61 16.09 -20.61 12.48
N THR A 62 16.45 -21.37 11.45
CA THR A 62 17.21 -20.85 10.31
C THR A 62 16.32 -20.02 9.38
N LYS A 63 16.95 -19.21 8.53
CA LYS A 63 16.23 -18.44 7.51
C LYS A 63 15.49 -19.35 6.53
N GLU A 64 16.01 -20.54 6.22
CA GLU A 64 15.38 -21.53 5.35
C GLU A 64 14.11 -22.12 5.98
N ALA A 65 14.14 -22.44 7.28
CA ALA A 65 12.96 -22.92 8.00
C ALA A 65 11.86 -21.85 8.06
N ALA A 66 12.25 -20.59 8.29
CA ALA A 66 11.32 -19.46 8.28
C ALA A 66 10.79 -19.12 6.88
N LEU A 67 11.61 -19.26 5.83
CA LEU A 67 11.16 -19.13 4.44
C LEU A 67 10.08 -20.17 4.16
N LYS A 68 10.29 -21.42 4.58
CA LYS A 68 9.29 -22.48 4.39
C LYS A 68 7.97 -22.15 5.10
N ALA A 69 8.02 -21.62 6.32
CA ALA A 69 6.83 -21.16 7.03
C ALA A 69 6.10 -20.02 6.30
N ALA A 70 6.85 -19.06 5.73
CA ALA A 70 6.26 -17.99 4.91
C ALA A 70 5.61 -18.54 3.64
N GLU A 71 6.27 -19.45 2.93
CA GLU A 71 5.72 -20.07 1.72
C GLU A 71 4.44 -20.88 2.00
N ASP A 72 4.42 -21.66 3.08
CA ASP A 72 3.24 -22.44 3.49
C ASP A 72 2.07 -21.53 3.89
N PHE A 73 2.36 -20.40 4.55
CA PHE A 73 1.37 -19.37 4.86
C PHE A 73 0.79 -18.75 3.58
N LEU A 74 1.64 -18.33 2.63
CA LEU A 74 1.19 -17.73 1.37
C LEU A 74 0.43 -18.71 0.48
N LEU A 75 0.84 -19.98 0.43
CA LEU A 75 0.12 -21.04 -0.28
C LEU A 75 -1.28 -21.26 0.28
N LYS A 76 -1.44 -21.12 1.60
CA LYS A 76 -2.75 -21.25 2.24
C LYS A 76 -3.62 -20.02 1.99
N LEU A 77 -3.04 -18.83 2.08
CA LEU A 77 -3.79 -17.58 2.02
C LEU A 77 -4.12 -17.16 0.58
N GLU A 78 -3.14 -17.22 -0.32
CA GLU A 78 -3.22 -16.70 -1.69
C GLU A 78 -2.64 -17.68 -2.72
N PRO A 79 -3.19 -18.91 -2.83
CA PRO A 79 -2.61 -19.99 -3.63
C PRO A 79 -2.46 -19.64 -5.12
N ASN A 80 -3.31 -18.76 -5.65
CA ASN A 80 -3.25 -18.35 -7.04
C ASN A 80 -2.16 -17.29 -7.27
N LYS A 81 -2.12 -16.24 -6.44
CA LYS A 81 -1.09 -15.19 -6.55
C LYS A 81 0.31 -15.74 -6.24
N TYR A 82 0.41 -16.72 -5.34
CA TYR A 82 1.69 -17.35 -5.00
C TYR A 82 2.37 -18.03 -6.20
N LYS A 83 1.59 -18.59 -7.14
CA LYS A 83 2.13 -19.18 -8.38
C LYS A 83 2.75 -18.15 -9.32
N GLU A 84 2.34 -16.89 -9.20
CA GLU A 84 2.80 -15.79 -10.03
C GLU A 84 4.01 -15.06 -9.43
N VAL A 85 4.45 -15.37 -8.22
CA VAL A 85 5.58 -14.68 -7.58
C VAL A 85 6.82 -15.55 -7.51
N LYS A 86 7.97 -14.91 -7.35
CA LYS A 86 9.23 -15.55 -6.98
C LYS A 86 9.84 -14.87 -5.77
N PHE A 87 10.42 -15.67 -4.88
CA PHE A 87 11.19 -15.18 -3.76
C PHE A 87 12.37 -14.33 -4.24
N LEU A 88 12.50 -13.12 -3.70
CA LEU A 88 13.60 -12.20 -3.96
C LEU A 88 14.77 -12.54 -3.03
N ASN A 89 15.64 -13.44 -3.50
CA ASN A 89 16.86 -13.78 -2.78
C ASN A 89 17.94 -12.71 -3.04
N GLY A 90 18.27 -11.87 -2.05
CA GLY A 90 19.38 -10.91 -2.19
C GLY A 90 19.56 -9.90 -1.06
N SER A 91 20.79 -9.39 -0.93
CA SER A 91 21.24 -8.44 0.11
C SER A 91 20.56 -7.07 0.09
N LYS A 92 19.85 -6.72 -1.01
CA LYS A 92 19.13 -5.44 -1.13
C LYS A 92 17.82 -5.38 -0.34
N PHE A 93 17.32 -6.53 0.13
CA PHE A 93 16.14 -6.61 1.00
C PHE A 93 16.48 -7.10 2.41
N SER A 94 17.61 -7.78 2.59
CA SER A 94 18.18 -8.02 3.92
C SER A 94 19.02 -6.80 4.31
N ASN A 95 18.38 -5.81 4.91
CA ASN A 95 19.11 -4.75 5.59
C ASN A 95 19.92 -5.37 6.74
N ASP A 96 21.04 -4.76 7.14
CA ASP A 96 21.73 -5.10 8.40
C ASP A 96 20.77 -5.03 9.62
N SER A 97 19.65 -4.32 9.47
CA SER A 97 18.51 -4.33 10.38
C SER A 97 17.97 -5.74 10.67
N ASP A 98 18.05 -6.69 9.73
CA ASP A 98 17.62 -8.07 9.96
C ASP A 98 18.49 -8.73 11.04
N LEU A 99 19.77 -8.39 11.21
CA LEU A 99 20.60 -8.98 12.27
C LEU A 99 20.11 -8.61 13.68
N TYR A 100 19.55 -7.40 13.83
CA TYR A 100 19.05 -6.88 15.11
C TYR A 100 17.53 -7.05 15.27
N SER A 101 16.83 -7.49 14.23
CA SER A 101 15.40 -7.78 14.26
C SER A 101 15.11 -9.17 14.85
N ALA A 102 13.99 -9.30 15.55
CA ALA A 102 13.44 -10.60 15.97
C ALA A 102 12.79 -11.38 14.81
N TYR A 103 12.76 -10.81 13.60
CA TYR A 103 12.03 -11.33 12.44
C TYR A 103 12.94 -11.53 11.23
N TYR A 104 12.64 -12.55 10.43
CA TYR A 104 13.09 -12.65 9.05
C TYR A 104 12.02 -12.04 8.13
N THR A 105 12.45 -11.14 7.25
CA THR A 105 11.59 -10.54 6.22
C THR A 105 11.80 -11.27 4.89
N PHE A 106 10.71 -11.71 4.28
CA PHE A 106 10.73 -12.36 2.97
C PHE A 106 9.88 -11.57 1.98
N ALA A 107 10.49 -11.14 0.88
CA ALA A 107 9.81 -10.45 -0.21
C ALA A 107 9.68 -11.38 -1.42
N PHE A 108 8.52 -11.37 -2.04
CA PHE A 108 8.19 -12.13 -3.24
C PHE A 108 7.69 -11.17 -4.31
N SER A 109 8.23 -11.20 -5.53
CA SER A 109 7.82 -10.30 -6.62
C SER A 109 7.09 -11.06 -7.71
N ARG A 110 6.00 -10.45 -8.19
CA ARG A 110 5.23 -10.94 -9.34
C ARG A 110 6.13 -11.08 -10.57
N GLN A 111 5.99 -12.19 -11.26
CA GLN A 111 6.70 -12.53 -12.48
C GLN A 111 5.79 -12.30 -13.67
N ILE A 112 6.20 -11.41 -14.56
CA ILE A 112 5.51 -11.14 -15.80
C ILE A 112 6.39 -11.62 -16.95
N ASN A 113 5.99 -12.69 -17.64
CA ASN A 113 6.75 -13.29 -18.73
C ASN A 113 8.21 -13.67 -18.35
N GLY A 114 8.45 -13.97 -17.07
CA GLY A 114 9.78 -14.25 -16.51
C GLY A 114 10.58 -13.01 -16.08
N ILE A 115 9.97 -11.83 -16.08
CA ILE A 115 10.56 -10.55 -15.65
C ILE A 115 9.97 -10.16 -14.30
N ASN A 116 10.81 -9.73 -13.36
CA ASN A 116 10.35 -9.21 -12.06
C ASN A 116 9.56 -7.92 -12.24
N PHE A 117 8.35 -7.86 -11.70
CA PHE A 117 7.57 -6.64 -11.56
C PHE A 117 7.53 -6.26 -10.08
N SER A 118 8.49 -5.46 -9.64
CA SER A 118 8.74 -5.17 -8.21
C SER A 118 7.63 -4.39 -7.52
N GLN A 119 6.76 -3.72 -8.28
CA GLN A 119 5.59 -3.00 -7.77
C GLN A 119 4.45 -3.94 -7.37
N ASN A 120 4.50 -5.22 -7.76
CA ASN A 120 3.55 -6.22 -7.30
C ASN A 120 4.30 -7.36 -6.60
N GLY A 121 3.74 -7.80 -5.48
CA GLY A 121 4.39 -8.78 -4.66
C GLY A 121 3.74 -8.97 -3.31
N MET A 122 4.41 -9.77 -2.50
CA MET A 122 4.03 -10.10 -1.15
C MET A 122 5.25 -9.97 -0.24
N THR A 123 5.04 -9.42 0.95
CA THR A 123 6.05 -9.38 2.01
C THR A 123 5.53 -10.13 3.21
N VAL A 124 6.36 -10.95 3.84
CA VAL A 124 6.02 -11.73 5.05
C VAL A 124 7.11 -11.58 6.09
N ASN A 125 6.72 -11.24 7.33
CA ASN A 125 7.61 -11.21 8.48
C ASN A 125 7.37 -12.44 9.36
N VAL A 126 8.44 -13.20 9.61
CA VAL A 126 8.41 -14.45 10.37
C VAL A 126 9.29 -14.35 11.60
N ASN A 127 8.75 -14.62 12.78
CA ASN A 127 9.51 -14.60 14.01
C ASN A 127 10.60 -15.68 14.00
N LYS A 128 11.84 -15.29 14.29
CA LYS A 128 13.02 -16.17 14.24
C LYS A 128 13.03 -17.28 15.30
N ASN A 129 12.25 -17.11 16.37
CA ASN A 129 12.24 -17.97 17.54
C ASN A 129 10.97 -18.82 17.66
N THR A 130 9.89 -18.44 16.98
CA THR A 130 8.61 -19.17 17.02
C THR A 130 8.10 -19.65 15.67
N LEU A 131 8.63 -19.10 14.56
CA LEU A 131 8.09 -19.25 13.19
C LEU A 131 6.67 -18.67 13.01
N ASP A 132 6.17 -17.91 13.97
CA ASP A 132 4.89 -17.22 13.81
C ASP A 132 5.00 -16.10 12.77
N ILE A 133 3.97 -15.98 11.95
CA ILE A 133 3.81 -14.84 11.03
C ILE A 133 3.32 -13.65 11.84
N SER A 134 4.09 -12.56 11.82
CA SER A 134 3.71 -11.31 12.49
C SER A 134 3.15 -10.28 11.52
N GLU A 135 3.57 -10.32 10.26
CA GLU A 135 3.09 -9.36 9.26
C GLU A 135 3.03 -10.01 7.88
N TYR A 136 2.02 -9.60 7.12
CA TYR A 136 1.86 -9.88 5.71
C TYR A 136 1.36 -8.61 5.02
N GLU A 137 1.91 -8.35 3.84
CA GLU A 137 1.48 -7.25 2.98
C GLU A 137 1.37 -7.75 1.54
N LEU A 138 0.26 -7.40 0.89
CA LEU A 138 -0.01 -7.64 -0.52
C LEU A 138 -0.04 -6.32 -1.27
N SER A 139 0.91 -6.16 -2.19
CA SER A 139 0.85 -5.12 -3.20
C SER A 139 0.48 -5.76 -4.52
N TRP A 140 -0.73 -5.52 -5.00
CA TRP A 140 -1.19 -6.15 -6.25
C TRP A 140 -2.04 -5.20 -7.07
N ASP A 141 -1.80 -5.21 -8.37
CA ASP A 141 -2.70 -4.58 -9.33
C ASP A 141 -3.38 -5.67 -10.16
N ASN A 142 -4.63 -5.95 -9.80
CA ASN A 142 -5.49 -6.89 -10.50
C ASN A 142 -5.84 -6.42 -11.92
N ASN A 143 -5.65 -5.13 -12.23
CA ASN A 143 -6.01 -4.52 -13.50
C ASN A 143 -4.79 -4.18 -14.38
N ALA A 144 -3.58 -4.37 -13.88
CA ALA A 144 -2.37 -4.15 -14.66
C ALA A 144 -2.37 -5.03 -15.91
N LYS A 145 -2.18 -4.42 -17.08
CA LYS A 145 -1.83 -5.17 -18.30
C LYS A 145 -0.39 -4.84 -18.67
N PHE A 146 0.28 -5.87 -19.14
CA PHE A 146 1.71 -5.83 -19.35
C PHE A 146 2.04 -5.87 -20.85
N PRO A 147 3.05 -5.11 -21.30
CA PRO A 147 3.50 -5.17 -22.68
C PRO A 147 4.09 -6.55 -23.00
N ASP A 148 3.96 -6.98 -24.25
CA ASP A 148 4.65 -8.19 -24.72
C ASP A 148 6.16 -7.94 -24.79
N LYS A 149 6.93 -8.74 -24.06
CA LYS A 149 8.39 -8.67 -24.04
C LYS A 149 9.02 -8.90 -25.41
N ASN A 150 8.32 -9.58 -26.31
CA ASN A 150 8.84 -9.86 -27.66
C ASN A 150 8.90 -8.60 -28.54
N ASN A 151 8.17 -7.55 -28.16
CA ASN A 151 8.23 -6.25 -28.84
C ASN A 151 9.37 -5.37 -28.32
N ALA A 152 10.14 -5.83 -27.33
CA ALA A 152 11.25 -5.08 -26.80
C ALA A 152 12.42 -5.01 -27.80
N ILE A 153 13.12 -3.88 -27.82
CA ILE A 153 14.40 -3.73 -28.50
C ILE A 153 15.41 -4.75 -27.97
N SER A 154 16.38 -5.11 -28.81
CA SER A 154 17.46 -6.00 -28.39
C SER A 154 18.29 -5.36 -27.28
N LYS A 155 18.88 -6.22 -26.44
CA LYS A 155 19.83 -5.81 -25.41
C LYS A 155 20.99 -4.99 -25.98
N ASP A 156 21.50 -5.36 -27.16
CA ASP A 156 22.59 -4.66 -27.82
C ASP A 156 22.18 -3.23 -28.22
N LYS A 157 20.97 -3.06 -28.79
CA LYS A 157 20.43 -1.73 -29.11
C LYS A 157 20.27 -0.88 -27.84
N ALA A 158 19.80 -1.47 -26.74
CA ALA A 158 19.69 -0.78 -25.46
C ALA A 158 21.08 -0.38 -24.91
N GLN A 159 22.10 -1.23 -25.05
CA GLN A 159 23.47 -0.92 -24.64
C GLN A 159 24.06 0.24 -25.46
N ASP A 160 23.80 0.29 -26.76
CA ASP A 160 24.26 1.37 -27.62
C ASP A 160 23.56 2.70 -27.30
N ILE A 161 22.25 2.68 -27.04
CA ILE A 161 21.52 3.85 -26.57
C ILE A 161 22.10 4.33 -25.24
N TYR A 162 22.35 3.40 -24.31
CA TYR A 162 22.93 3.73 -23.01
C TYR A 162 24.28 4.42 -23.15
N LYS A 163 25.23 3.82 -23.89
CA LYS A 163 26.57 4.40 -24.10
C LYS A 163 26.51 5.80 -24.70
N ASN A 164 25.63 6.03 -25.67
CA ASN A 164 25.58 7.27 -26.43
C ASN A 164 24.78 8.39 -25.75
N LYS A 165 23.68 8.05 -25.05
CA LYS A 165 22.74 9.02 -24.48
C LYS A 165 22.84 9.16 -22.97
N LEU A 166 23.04 8.06 -22.25
CA LEU A 166 22.99 8.02 -20.78
C LEU A 166 24.35 7.84 -20.09
N GLY A 167 25.36 7.39 -20.84
CA GLY A 167 26.60 6.81 -20.37
C GLY A 167 27.41 7.66 -19.38
N LEU A 168 28.65 7.24 -19.14
CA LEU A 168 29.49 7.93 -18.16
C LEU A 168 30.15 9.16 -18.77
N GLU A 169 30.20 10.24 -18.02
CA GLU A 169 31.02 11.42 -18.29
C GLU A 169 31.94 11.72 -17.12
N LEU A 170 33.08 12.35 -17.41
CA LEU A 170 34.01 12.78 -16.39
C LEU A 170 33.45 14.04 -15.71
N SER A 171 33.29 14.00 -14.39
CA SER A 171 32.89 15.14 -13.59
C SER A 171 33.76 15.29 -12.34
N CYS A 172 33.79 16.47 -11.75
CA CYS A 172 34.43 16.71 -10.46
C CYS A 172 33.35 16.80 -9.39
N GLN A 173 33.41 15.92 -8.39
CA GLN A 173 32.42 15.86 -7.32
C GLN A 173 33.09 15.91 -5.95
N LEU A 174 32.39 16.50 -4.98
CA LEU A 174 32.81 16.48 -3.57
C LEU A 174 32.44 15.14 -2.96
N ILE A 175 33.44 14.35 -2.59
CA ILE A 175 33.24 13.04 -1.94
C ILE A 175 33.66 13.16 -0.48
N ASN A 176 32.83 12.62 0.42
CA ASN A 176 33.13 12.53 1.84
C ASN A 176 34.11 11.37 2.06
N LYS A 177 35.37 11.69 2.33
CA LYS A 177 36.43 10.66 2.45
C LYS A 177 36.57 10.16 3.88
N ASN A 178 36.28 11.02 4.86
CA ASN A 178 36.25 10.78 6.31
C ASN A 178 35.25 11.75 6.93
N GLU A 179 34.51 11.36 7.97
CA GLU A 179 33.45 12.14 8.64
C GLU A 179 33.68 13.67 8.64
N GLY A 180 33.16 14.35 7.62
CA GLY A 180 33.12 15.82 7.52
C GLY A 180 34.11 16.46 6.53
N GLU A 181 35.08 15.73 5.97
CA GLU A 181 36.00 16.27 4.97
C GLU A 181 35.50 15.98 3.54
N LEU A 182 35.00 17.01 2.87
CA LEU A 182 34.62 16.98 1.46
C LEU A 182 35.84 17.26 0.59
N VAL A 183 36.28 16.26 -0.16
CA VAL A 183 37.42 16.38 -1.08
C VAL A 183 36.92 16.37 -2.53
N PRO A 184 37.32 17.34 -3.38
CA PRO A 184 37.02 17.28 -4.81
C PRO A 184 37.76 16.12 -5.46
N MET A 185 37.02 15.24 -6.13
CA MET A 185 37.55 14.08 -6.83
C MET A 185 37.01 14.02 -8.26
N LEU A 186 37.89 13.69 -9.20
CA LEU A 186 37.47 13.32 -10.55
C LEU A 186 36.80 11.95 -10.51
N VAL A 187 35.55 11.89 -10.95
CA VAL A 187 34.72 10.67 -10.99
C VAL A 187 34.08 10.53 -12.36
N TYR A 188 33.80 9.29 -12.75
CA TYR A 188 32.91 9.02 -13.88
C TYR A 188 31.49 8.88 -13.35
N SER A 189 30.63 9.84 -13.68
CA SER A 189 29.21 9.87 -13.29
C SER A 189 28.30 9.71 -14.50
N PHE A 190 27.05 9.31 -14.29
CA PHE A 190 26.07 9.27 -15.38
C PHE A 190 25.84 10.67 -15.96
N LYS A 191 25.82 10.74 -17.29
CA LYS A 191 25.61 11.97 -18.08
C LYS A 191 24.22 12.57 -17.88
N ASP A 192 23.24 11.69 -17.64
CA ASP A 192 21.89 12.07 -17.28
C ASP A 192 21.51 11.37 -15.97
N LYS A 193 21.01 12.15 -14.99
CA LYS A 193 20.77 11.65 -13.63
C LYS A 193 19.55 10.73 -13.66
N ASN A 194 19.82 9.43 -13.81
CA ASN A 194 18.93 8.30 -13.61
C ASN A 194 18.05 7.88 -14.78
N GLY A 195 18.15 8.47 -15.98
CA GLY A 195 17.27 8.15 -17.10
C GLY A 195 17.17 6.66 -17.43
N VAL A 196 15.98 6.21 -17.82
CA VAL A 196 15.70 4.83 -18.22
C VAL A 196 15.42 4.74 -19.73
N ILE A 197 15.65 3.58 -20.32
CA ILE A 197 15.36 3.35 -21.74
C ILE A 197 14.02 2.62 -21.84
N ASP A 198 13.07 3.21 -22.56
CA ASP A 198 11.83 2.52 -22.93
C ASP A 198 12.18 1.34 -23.84
N ALA A 199 11.88 0.13 -23.39
CA ALA A 199 12.22 -1.09 -24.10
C ALA A 199 11.44 -1.25 -25.41
N LEU A 200 10.29 -0.61 -25.61
CA LEU A 200 9.50 -0.72 -26.84
C LEU A 200 9.96 0.27 -27.90
N THR A 201 10.36 1.48 -27.48
CA THR A 201 10.67 2.59 -28.40
C THR A 201 12.16 2.88 -28.53
N GLY A 202 12.95 2.62 -27.48
CA GLY A 202 14.34 3.04 -27.35
C GLY A 202 14.51 4.52 -26.99
N GLU A 203 13.44 5.19 -26.58
CA GLU A 203 13.50 6.54 -26.04
C GLU A 203 14.13 6.55 -24.65
N VAL A 204 14.89 7.60 -24.35
CA VAL A 204 15.39 7.85 -22.99
C VAL A 204 14.35 8.68 -22.26
N LEU A 205 13.89 8.18 -21.12
CA LEU A 205 12.96 8.86 -20.23
C LEU A 205 13.73 9.39 -19.02
N GLU A 206 13.50 10.64 -18.64
CA GLU A 206 13.98 11.15 -17.36
C GLU A 206 13.33 10.33 -16.24
N ASN A 207 14.16 9.79 -15.34
CA ASN A 207 13.67 8.96 -14.25
C ASN A 207 13.24 9.83 -13.07
N ASN A 208 12.14 10.55 -13.30
CA ASN A 208 11.20 10.84 -12.25
C ASN A 208 10.16 9.72 -12.32
N ASN A 209 10.15 8.82 -11.32
CA ASN A 209 9.13 7.77 -11.16
C ASN A 209 7.70 8.28 -11.44
N TYR A 210 7.46 9.57 -11.20
CA TYR A 210 6.22 10.30 -11.48
C TYR A 210 5.79 10.36 -12.97
N GLU A 211 6.69 10.54 -13.93
CA GLU A 211 6.31 10.67 -15.36
C GLU A 211 6.03 9.30 -16.01
N ILE A 212 6.72 8.25 -15.54
CA ILE A 212 6.40 6.87 -15.92
C ILE A 212 5.02 6.49 -15.37
N LEU A 213 4.75 6.77 -14.08
CA LEU A 213 3.44 6.55 -13.46
C LEU A 213 2.32 7.35 -14.14
N LYS A 214 2.57 8.59 -14.60
CA LYS A 214 1.61 9.37 -15.40
C LYS A 214 1.27 8.71 -16.73
N ARG A 215 2.25 8.19 -17.48
CA ARG A 215 1.99 7.46 -18.74
C ARG A 215 1.15 6.20 -18.50
N TYR A 216 1.38 5.48 -17.39
CA TYR A 216 0.54 4.34 -17.00
C TYR A 216 -0.88 4.76 -16.55
N ALA A 217 -1.03 5.93 -15.92
CA ALA A 217 -2.31 6.43 -15.44
C ALA A 217 -3.20 7.09 -16.52
N MET A 218 -2.62 7.50 -17.66
CA MET A 218 -3.32 8.22 -18.73
C MET A 218 -3.98 7.30 -19.79
N ASP A 219 -3.79 5.99 -19.72
CA ASP A 219 -4.33 5.06 -20.73
C ASP A 219 -5.63 4.41 -20.23
N GLU A 220 -6.78 4.94 -20.67
CA GLU A 220 -8.13 4.60 -20.17
C GLU A 220 -8.57 3.14 -20.40
N LYS A 221 -7.82 2.37 -21.20
CA LYS A 221 -8.22 1.01 -21.60
C LYS A 221 -8.06 -0.06 -20.51
N PHE A 222 -7.59 0.26 -19.31
CA PHE A 222 -7.03 -0.73 -18.38
C PHE A 222 -7.85 -1.01 -17.11
N ARG A 223 -9.11 -0.59 -17.01
CA ARG A 223 -9.94 -0.80 -15.79
C ARG A 223 -11.06 -1.83 -16.01
N SER A 224 -10.91 -3.06 -15.52
CA SER A 224 -11.95 -3.83 -14.77
C SER A 224 -11.65 -5.33 -14.70
N ALA A 225 -11.58 -5.91 -13.50
CA ALA A 225 -12.64 -6.73 -12.86
C ALA A 225 -12.05 -7.79 -11.89
N GLY A 226 -12.37 -7.68 -10.59
CA GLY A 226 -12.27 -8.77 -9.59
C GLY A 226 -13.59 -9.53 -9.50
N GLY A 227 -13.77 -10.62 -8.75
CA GLY A 227 -13.00 -11.41 -7.80
C GLY A 227 -13.91 -12.58 -7.35
N GLY A 228 -13.43 -13.52 -6.54
CA GLY A 228 -14.28 -14.61 -6.03
C GLY A 228 -13.67 -15.30 -4.81
N GLY A 229 -14.30 -15.11 -3.64
CA GLY A 229 -13.94 -15.75 -2.37
C GLY A 229 -15.08 -16.56 -1.78
N THR A 230 -14.73 -17.68 -1.16
CA THR A 230 -15.63 -18.68 -0.55
C THR A 230 -16.01 -18.33 0.89
N LYS A 231 -17.20 -18.79 1.34
CA LYS A 231 -17.76 -18.57 2.68
C LYS A 231 -16.97 -19.28 3.79
N GLU A 232 -16.53 -18.52 4.79
CA GLU A 232 -16.03 -19.03 6.09
C GLU A 232 -16.98 -18.69 7.25
N VAL A 233 -16.83 -19.43 8.36
CA VAL A 233 -17.68 -19.39 9.57
C VAL A 233 -17.22 -18.29 10.52
N LEU A 234 -18.13 -17.38 10.88
CA LEU A 234 -17.87 -16.23 11.76
C LEU A 234 -17.87 -16.60 13.24
N THR A 235 -17.07 -15.87 14.03
CA THR A 235 -17.08 -15.91 15.49
C THR A 235 -18.30 -15.17 16.07
N PRO A 236 -18.67 -15.42 17.35
CA PRO A 236 -19.76 -14.68 18.01
C PRO A 236 -19.50 -13.17 18.10
N GLU A 237 -18.24 -12.76 18.28
CA GLU A 237 -17.83 -11.35 18.33
C GLU A 237 -18.06 -10.65 16.97
N GLU A 238 -17.72 -11.32 15.87
CA GLU A 238 -17.96 -10.83 14.50
C GLU A 238 -19.47 -10.79 14.17
N THR A 239 -20.22 -11.80 14.58
CA THR A 239 -21.68 -11.87 14.35
C THR A 239 -22.43 -10.74 15.06
N ALA A 240 -22.09 -10.45 16.32
CA ALA A 240 -22.65 -9.32 17.06
C ALA A 240 -22.30 -7.97 16.40
N SER A 241 -21.11 -7.86 15.79
CA SER A 241 -20.72 -6.67 15.04
C SER A 241 -21.51 -6.52 13.73
N LEU A 242 -21.82 -7.61 13.01
CA LEU A 242 -22.70 -7.56 11.84
C LEU A 242 -24.12 -7.08 12.19
N GLU A 243 -24.69 -7.55 13.30
CA GLU A 243 -25.98 -7.06 13.78
C GLU A 243 -25.92 -5.58 14.15
N LYS A 244 -24.85 -5.12 14.79
CA LYS A 244 -24.64 -3.68 15.08
C LYS A 244 -24.50 -2.87 13.79
N ASN A 245 -23.67 -3.33 12.84
CA ASN A 245 -23.42 -2.67 11.56
C ASN A 245 -24.66 -2.62 10.67
N SER A 246 -25.57 -3.60 10.77
CA SER A 246 -26.83 -3.62 10.02
C SER A 246 -27.78 -2.45 10.36
N LYS A 247 -27.58 -1.82 11.52
CA LYS A 247 -28.37 -0.66 12.00
C LYS A 247 -27.77 0.68 11.56
N LEU A 248 -26.56 0.69 10.99
CA LEU A 248 -25.89 1.89 10.55
C LEU A 248 -26.41 2.34 9.18
N ILE A 249 -26.48 3.64 8.97
CA ILE A 249 -26.75 4.19 7.63
C ILE A 249 -25.62 3.83 6.69
N LYS A 250 -25.98 3.62 5.42
CA LYS A 250 -25.02 3.34 4.35
C LYS A 250 -24.27 4.61 3.96
N GLN A 251 -23.11 4.42 3.34
CA GLN A 251 -22.26 5.48 2.81
C GLN A 251 -23.04 6.51 1.98
N ASP A 252 -23.82 6.06 1.00
CA ASP A 252 -24.63 6.94 0.14
C ASP A 252 -25.60 7.81 0.95
N GLU A 253 -26.23 7.25 1.98
CA GLU A 253 -27.17 7.99 2.82
C GLU A 253 -26.43 9.07 3.65
N ALA A 254 -25.29 8.74 4.25
CA ALA A 254 -24.46 9.70 4.98
C ALA A 254 -23.96 10.84 4.07
N VAL A 255 -23.53 10.50 2.85
CA VAL A 255 -23.14 11.46 1.81
C VAL A 255 -24.29 12.39 1.46
N GLN A 256 -25.51 11.87 1.28
CA GLN A 256 -26.69 12.70 0.98
C GLN A 256 -27.14 13.56 2.16
N ILE A 257 -26.95 13.10 3.40
CA ILE A 257 -27.20 13.91 4.60
C ILE A 257 -26.23 15.10 4.62
N LEU A 258 -24.92 14.85 4.54
CA LEU A 258 -23.92 15.93 4.63
C LEU A 258 -24.02 16.92 3.47
N LYS A 259 -24.35 16.45 2.26
CA LYS A 259 -24.57 17.32 1.09
C LYS A 259 -25.58 18.44 1.32
N LYS A 260 -26.56 18.26 2.22
CA LYS A 260 -27.56 19.29 2.53
C LYS A 260 -27.01 20.46 3.35
N TYR A 261 -25.86 20.27 4.01
CA TYR A 261 -25.24 21.24 4.91
C TYR A 261 -24.02 21.92 4.27
N LEU A 262 -23.51 21.38 3.16
CA LEU A 262 -22.33 21.89 2.46
C LEU A 262 -22.73 22.59 1.15
N PRO A 263 -22.13 23.74 0.80
CA PRO A 263 -22.38 24.43 -0.46
C PRO A 263 -21.66 23.76 -1.65
N ILE A 264 -21.88 22.47 -1.85
CA ILE A 264 -21.22 21.67 -2.90
C ILE A 264 -21.76 22.08 -4.28
N ASN A 265 -20.85 22.48 -5.16
CA ASN A 265 -21.12 22.74 -6.57
C ASN A 265 -20.33 21.76 -7.46
N GLU A 266 -20.49 21.86 -8.77
CA GLU A 266 -19.89 20.95 -9.75
C GLU A 266 -18.35 20.91 -9.75
N LYS A 267 -17.67 21.89 -9.14
CA LYS A 267 -16.22 21.90 -9.03
C LYS A 267 -15.70 20.86 -8.04
N TYR A 268 -16.51 20.52 -7.03
CA TYR A 268 -16.11 19.64 -5.94
C TYR A 268 -16.33 18.18 -6.29
N THR A 269 -15.27 17.40 -6.15
CA THR A 269 -15.32 15.95 -6.26
C THR A 269 -15.35 15.32 -4.87
N LEU A 270 -16.18 14.28 -4.68
CA LEU A 270 -16.13 13.44 -3.49
C LEU A 270 -14.78 12.72 -3.50
N GLN A 271 -13.96 12.98 -2.48
CA GLN A 271 -12.64 12.38 -2.37
C GLN A 271 -12.72 11.07 -1.59
N SER A 272 -13.40 11.07 -0.45
CA SER A 272 -13.61 9.86 0.36
C SER A 272 -14.83 9.97 1.25
N ALA A 273 -15.39 8.82 1.59
CA ALA A 273 -16.34 8.68 2.69
C ALA A 273 -15.96 7.45 3.53
N ASN A 274 -15.34 7.71 4.68
CA ASN A 274 -14.77 6.71 5.58
C ASN A 274 -15.66 6.52 6.81
N LEU A 275 -15.85 5.28 7.27
CA LEU A 275 -16.53 4.97 8.52
C LEU A 275 -15.51 4.65 9.59
N TYR A 276 -15.49 5.43 10.66
CA TYR A 276 -14.63 5.20 11.81
C TYR A 276 -15.45 4.75 13.02
N THR A 277 -14.95 3.74 13.73
CA THR A 277 -15.43 3.36 15.06
C THR A 277 -14.42 3.80 16.09
N ASP A 278 -14.69 4.88 16.81
CA ASP A 278 -13.79 5.37 17.86
C ASP A 278 -13.93 4.53 19.14
N ARG A 279 -12.84 4.46 19.92
CA ARG A 279 -12.72 3.63 21.14
C ARG A 279 -13.48 4.19 22.35
N ASN A 280 -13.98 5.42 22.27
CA ASN A 280 -14.54 6.15 23.41
C ASN A 280 -16.07 6.02 23.58
N ASN A 281 -16.65 4.87 23.19
CA ASN A 281 -18.10 4.62 23.26
C ASN A 281 -18.99 5.58 22.45
N SER A 282 -18.44 6.31 21.48
CA SER A 282 -19.22 7.06 20.50
C SER A 282 -19.81 6.11 19.45
N ASN A 283 -20.92 6.53 18.81
CA ASN A 283 -21.45 5.82 17.66
C ASN A 283 -20.41 5.82 16.52
N PRO A 284 -20.44 4.83 15.62
CA PRO A 284 -19.66 4.89 14.39
C PRO A 284 -19.98 6.17 13.61
N THR A 285 -18.95 6.80 13.04
CA THR A 285 -19.08 8.12 12.39
C THR A 285 -18.55 8.05 10.96
N TRP A 286 -19.36 8.55 10.02
CA TRP A 286 -18.96 8.78 8.65
C TRP A 286 -18.19 10.09 8.55
N PHE A 287 -16.93 10.03 8.16
CA PHE A 287 -16.11 11.17 7.79
C PHE A 287 -16.06 11.28 6.27
N ILE A 288 -16.56 12.39 5.74
CA ILE A 288 -16.72 12.60 4.30
C ILE A 288 -15.91 13.83 3.90
N SER A 289 -15.08 13.70 2.87
CA SER A 289 -14.32 14.82 2.31
C SER A 289 -14.59 15.06 0.83
N TYR A 290 -14.65 16.32 0.47
CA TYR A 290 -14.71 16.83 -0.88
C TYR A 290 -13.52 17.74 -1.13
N TYR A 291 -13.04 17.70 -2.36
CA TYR A 291 -11.91 18.51 -2.76
C TYR A 291 -12.05 18.96 -4.21
N PHE A 292 -11.50 20.14 -4.51
CA PHE A 292 -11.14 20.54 -5.85
C PHE A 292 -9.77 21.20 -5.85
N ASN A 293 -9.04 20.99 -6.94
CA ASN A 293 -7.80 21.70 -7.22
C ASN A 293 -7.76 22.05 -8.69
N SER A 294 -7.49 23.32 -8.96
CA SER A 294 -7.35 23.85 -10.30
C SER A 294 -6.23 24.88 -10.32
N LYS A 295 -5.81 25.29 -11.53
CA LYS A 295 -4.87 26.40 -11.68
C LYS A 295 -5.41 27.73 -11.11
N GLU A 296 -6.72 27.83 -10.94
CA GLU A 296 -7.43 29.04 -10.53
C GLU A 296 -7.76 29.05 -9.02
N GLY A 297 -7.52 27.95 -8.30
CA GLY A 297 -7.76 27.87 -6.87
C GLY A 297 -7.93 26.46 -6.33
N TYR A 298 -8.11 26.37 -5.01
CA TYR A 298 -8.34 25.12 -4.28
C TYR A 298 -9.47 25.30 -3.27
N GLY A 299 -10.16 24.22 -2.97
CA GLY A 299 -11.13 24.17 -1.90
C GLY A 299 -11.29 22.77 -1.36
N SER A 300 -11.51 22.67 -0.07
CA SER A 300 -11.85 21.43 0.63
C SER A 300 -13.09 21.64 1.49
N MET A 301 -13.95 20.62 1.52
CA MET A 301 -15.03 20.55 2.49
C MET A 301 -14.96 19.19 3.15
N ARG A 302 -15.14 19.15 4.47
CA ARG A 302 -15.19 17.89 5.21
C ARG A 302 -16.28 17.94 6.26
N GLY A 303 -16.84 16.79 6.61
CA GLY A 303 -17.81 16.74 7.69
C GLY A 303 -18.02 15.33 8.22
N GLU A 304 -18.68 15.29 9.37
CA GLU A 304 -18.90 14.10 10.16
C GLU A 304 -20.40 13.87 10.36
N VAL A 305 -20.86 12.64 10.09
CA VAL A 305 -22.25 12.23 10.26
C VAL A 305 -22.29 10.99 11.17
N ASP A 306 -23.08 11.05 12.24
CA ASP A 306 -23.32 9.90 13.12
C ASP A 306 -24.05 8.80 12.33
N ALA A 307 -23.43 7.61 12.25
CA ALA A 307 -23.93 6.55 11.41
C ALA A 307 -25.19 5.86 11.98
N LEU A 308 -25.57 6.13 13.24
CA LEU A 308 -26.76 5.58 13.88
C LEU A 308 -27.90 6.61 13.99
N THR A 309 -27.60 7.82 14.47
CA THR A 309 -28.60 8.87 14.69
C THR A 309 -28.88 9.71 13.44
N LYS A 310 -27.99 9.65 12.44
CA LYS A 310 -28.03 10.45 11.21
C LYS A 310 -27.77 11.94 11.41
N GLU A 311 -27.32 12.33 12.59
CA GLU A 311 -27.02 13.73 12.91
C GLU A 311 -25.68 14.15 12.32
N VAL A 312 -25.61 15.38 11.78
CA VAL A 312 -24.34 16.00 11.37
C VAL A 312 -23.65 16.50 12.63
N LEU A 313 -22.49 15.93 12.94
CA LEU A 313 -21.72 16.22 14.15
C LEU A 313 -20.85 17.45 13.96
N SER A 314 -20.20 17.57 12.80
CA SER A 314 -19.31 18.69 12.47
C SER A 314 -19.18 18.86 10.95
N PHE A 315 -18.82 20.06 10.51
CA PHE A 315 -18.36 20.30 9.15
C PHE A 315 -17.41 21.49 9.08
N TYR A 316 -16.51 21.46 8.10
CA TYR A 316 -15.49 22.45 7.85
C TYR A 316 -15.41 22.73 6.36
N ILE A 317 -15.25 24.01 6.01
CA ILE A 317 -15.12 24.49 4.63
C ILE A 317 -13.86 25.35 4.60
N GLU A 318 -12.96 25.06 3.67
CA GLU A 318 -11.70 25.78 3.49
C GLU A 318 -11.46 25.99 1.99
N GLY A 319 -10.93 27.13 1.58
CA GLY A 319 -10.61 27.39 0.19
C GLY A 319 -10.45 28.86 -0.10
N ASN A 320 -9.63 29.18 -1.10
CA ASN A 320 -9.40 30.56 -1.50
C ASN A 320 -10.64 31.24 -2.11
N GLU A 321 -11.68 30.47 -2.45
CA GLU A 321 -12.98 31.01 -2.88
C GLU A 321 -13.89 31.43 -1.70
N PHE A 322 -13.56 31.05 -0.46
CA PHE A 322 -14.35 31.43 0.74
C PHE A 322 -13.69 32.51 1.59
N TYR A 323 -12.47 32.92 1.26
CA TYR A 323 -11.75 33.99 1.95
C TYR A 323 -11.32 35.06 0.95
N PRO A 324 -11.82 36.31 1.08
CA PRO A 324 -11.56 37.41 0.13
C PRO A 324 -10.14 37.98 0.18
#